data_AF-A0A0G1TL16-F1
#
_entry.id   AF-A0A0G1TL16-F1
#
_cell.length_a   1.000
_cell.length_b   1.000
_cell.length_c   1.000
_cell.angle_alpha   90.00
_cell.angle_beta   90.00
_cell.angle_gamma   90.00
#
_symmetry.space_group_name_H-M   'P 1'
#
loop_
_entity.id
_entity.type
_entity.pdbx_description
1 polymer ?
#
loop_
_entity_poly.entity_id
_entity_poly.type
_entity_poly.pdbx_seq_one_letter_code
_entity_poly.pdbx_strand_id
1 'polypeptide(L)' 'MFEKEKTPVDGYGVGSALVHGNNDFTADVVKVNGKKMAKVGRVYKHNRRLQLIRL' A
#
# COMPACT_ATOMS: atom_id res chain seq x y z
N MET A 1 7.26 13.80 17.66
CA MET A 1 6.68 13.01 18.79
C MET A 1 7.80 12.20 19.43
N PHE A 2 8.61 11.49 18.66
CA PHE A 2 9.83 10.81 19.14
C PHE A 2 10.94 11.77 19.59
N GLU A 3 11.08 12.91 18.91
CA GLU A 3 12.13 13.90 19.14
C GLU A 3 11.93 14.65 20.46
N LYS A 4 10.66 14.99 20.77
CA LYS A 4 10.29 15.64 22.04
C LYS A 4 10.54 14.72 23.23
N GLU A 5 10.30 13.42 23.05
CA GLU A 5 10.50 12.38 24.06
C GLU A 5 11.94 11.81 24.07
N LYS A 6 12.85 12.34 23.23
CA LYS A 6 14.24 11.86 23.07
C LYS A 6 14.33 10.33 22.87
N THR A 7 13.35 9.75 22.19
CA THR A 7 13.33 8.31 21.92
C THR A 7 14.48 7.95 20.97
N PRO A 8 15.29 6.91 21.25
CA PRO A 8 16.31 6.44 20.32
C PRO A 8 15.63 5.86 19.07
N VAL A 9 16.03 6.35 17.91
CA VAL A 9 15.47 5.98 16.60
C VAL A 9 16.62 5.88 15.60
N ASP A 10 16.69 4.76 14.87
CA ASP A 10 17.73 4.52 13.86
C ASP A 10 17.40 5.14 12.49
N GLY A 11 16.14 5.52 12.25
CA GLY A 11 15.74 6.19 11.01
C GLY A 11 14.26 6.55 10.94
N TYR A 12 13.93 7.40 9.94
CA TYR A 12 12.57 7.84 9.66
C TYR A 12 12.15 7.42 8.25
N GLY A 13 11.05 6.69 8.16
CA GLY A 13 10.42 6.38 6.87
C GLY A 13 9.55 7.53 6.41
N VAL A 14 9.92 8.19 5.31
CA VAL A 14 9.13 9.27 4.71
C VAL A 14 8.59 8.81 3.35
N GLY A 15 7.26 8.71 3.24
CA GLY A 15 6.57 8.18 2.07
C GLY A 15 6.17 9.26 1.06
N SER A 16 4.86 9.37 0.78
CA SER A 16 4.32 10.25 -0.26
C SER A 16 4.81 11.70 -0.15
N ALA A 17 5.12 12.21 1.05
CA ALA A 17 5.74 13.52 1.27
C ALA A 17 7.00 13.80 0.42
N LEU A 18 7.74 12.76 0.03
CA LEU A 18 8.90 12.85 -0.87
C LEU A 18 8.58 12.42 -2.31
N VAL A 19 7.57 11.57 -2.49
CA VAL A 19 7.25 10.90 -3.76
C VAL A 19 5.82 11.24 -4.16
N HIS A 20 5.57 12.53 -4.39
CA HIS A 20 4.27 13.03 -4.84
C HIS A 20 4.15 12.97 -6.37
N GLY A 21 2.95 12.68 -6.87
CA GLY A 21 2.63 12.78 -8.29
C GLY A 21 1.60 11.77 -8.77
N ASN A 22 1.52 11.57 -10.08
CA ASN A 22 0.50 10.75 -10.74
C ASN A 22 0.52 9.25 -10.35
N ASN A 23 1.52 8.81 -9.57
CA ASN A 23 1.71 7.42 -9.17
C ASN A 23 1.52 7.18 -7.66
N ASP A 24 0.95 8.13 -6.91
CA ASP A 24 0.64 7.96 -5.48
C ASP A 24 -0.62 7.09 -5.30
N PHE A 25 -0.52 5.84 -5.74
CA PHE A 25 -1.54 4.82 -5.54
C PHE A 25 -0.93 3.65 -4.78
N THR A 26 -1.69 3.13 -3.83
CA THR A 26 -1.35 1.87 -3.16
C THR A 26 -2.35 0.81 -3.59
N ALA A 27 -1.85 -0.39 -3.87
CA ALA A 27 -2.68 -1.56 -4.10
C ALA A 27 -2.36 -2.57 -3.00
N ASP A 28 -3.39 -3.28 -2.54
CA ASP A 28 -3.23 -4.39 -1.61
C ASP A 28 -3.63 -5.69 -2.29
N VAL A 29 -2.91 -6.76 -1.97
CA VAL A 29 -3.26 -8.10 -2.43
C VAL A 29 -4.38 -8.60 -1.55
N VAL A 30 -5.58 -8.67 -2.12
CA VAL A 30 -6.82 -9.06 -1.41
C VAL A 30 -7.36 -10.43 -1.88
N LYS A 31 -6.74 -11.02 -2.90
CA LYS A 31 -7.08 -12.34 -3.46
C LYS A 31 -5.84 -12.99 -4.08
N VAL A 32 -5.49 -14.21 -3.64
CA VAL A 32 -4.34 -14.98 -4.13
C VAL A 32 -4.87 -16.31 -4.67
N ASN A 33 -4.53 -16.68 -5.91
CA ASN A 33 -4.99 -17.91 -6.56
C ASN A 33 -6.50 -18.14 -6.43
N GLY A 34 -7.30 -17.08 -6.58
CA GLY A 34 -8.76 -17.13 -6.44
C GLY A 34 -9.28 -17.10 -4.99
N LYS A 35 -8.44 -17.33 -3.99
CA LYS A 35 -8.82 -17.31 -2.57
C LYS A 35 -8.74 -15.90 -1.99
N LYS A 36 -9.80 -15.44 -1.31
CA LYS A 36 -9.81 -14.15 -0.59
C LYS A 36 -8.82 -14.20 0.56
N MET A 37 -7.88 -13.25 0.59
CA MET A 37 -6.86 -13.10 1.62
C MET A 37 -6.55 -11.61 1.72
N ALA A 38 -7.02 -10.94 2.78
CA ALA A 38 -6.90 -9.50 2.91
C ALA A 38 -6.72 -9.11 4.38
N LYS A 39 -6.12 -7.94 4.63
CA LYS A 39 -6.13 -7.33 5.97
C LYS A 39 -7.57 -6.99 6.37
N VAL A 40 -7.83 -6.92 7.68
CA VAL A 40 -9.15 -6.54 8.21
C VAL A 40 -9.62 -5.22 7.60
N GLY A 41 -10.89 -5.18 7.19
CA GLY A 41 -11.52 -4.02 6.54
C GLY A 41 -11.24 -3.89 5.04
N ARG A 42 -10.44 -4.77 4.43
CA ARG A 42 -10.15 -4.75 2.99
C ARG A 42 -10.85 -5.90 2.28
N VAL A 43 -11.35 -5.65 1.07
CA VAL A 43 -12.09 -6.63 0.27
C VAL A 43 -11.73 -6.52 -1.21
N TYR A 44 -11.81 -7.64 -1.93
CA TYR A 44 -11.69 -7.66 -3.38
C TYR A 44 -12.82 -6.85 -4.03
N LYS A 45 -12.44 -5.81 -4.78
CA LYS A 45 -13.34 -5.04 -5.66
C LYS A 45 -12.99 -5.35 -7.10
N HIS A 46 -13.90 -5.98 -7.82
CA HIS A 46 -13.71 -6.26 -9.24
C HIS A 46 -13.66 -4.95 -10.03
N ASN A 47 -12.65 -4.78 -10.87
CA ASN A 47 -12.53 -3.65 -11.79
C ASN A 47 -12.55 -4.18 -13.23
N ARG A 48 -13.62 -3.85 -13.95
CA ARG A 48 -13.85 -4.30 -15.34
C ARG A 48 -12.80 -3.78 -16.33
N ARG A 49 -12.07 -2.72 -15.98
CA ARG A 49 -10.99 -2.14 -16.81
C ARG A 49 -9.65 -2.87 -16.65
N LEU A 50 -9.49 -3.70 -15.61
CA LEU A 50 -8.25 -4.46 -15.40
C LEU A 50 -8.28 -5.74 -16.23
N GLN A 51 -7.26 -5.91 -17.06
CA GLN A 51 -7.02 -7.10 -17.87
C GLN A 51 -5.58 -7.57 -17.72
N LEU A 52 -5.38 -8.88 -17.81
CA LEU A 52 -4.04 -9.46 -17.80
C LEU A 52 -3.34 -9.06 -19.10
N ILE A 53 -2.23 -8.32 -19.00
CA ILE A 53 -1.36 -8.03 -20.13
C ILE A 53 -0.28 -9.10 -20.18
N ARG A 54 -0.18 -9.81 -21.31
CA ARG A 54 0.96 -10.68 -21.60
C ARG A 54 1.99 -9.85 -22.37
N LEU A 55 3.22 -9.81 -21.86
CA LEU A 55 4.39 -9.28 -22.57
C LEU A 55 4.92 -10.33 -23.54
#